data_AF-A0A965I1M2-F1
#
_entry.id   AF-A0A965I1M2-F1
#
_cell.length_a   1.000
_cell.length_b   1.000
_cell.length_c   1.000
_cell.angle_alpha   90.00
_cell.angle_beta   90.00
_cell.angle_gamma   90.00
#
_symmetry.space_group_name_H-M   'P 1'
#
loop_
_entity.id
_entity.type
_entity.pdbx_description
1 polymer ?
#
loop_
_entity_poly.entity_id
_entity_poly.type
_entity_poly.pdbx_seq_one_letter_code
_entity_poly.pdbx_strand_id
1 'polypeptide(L)'
;MLRVLANGVIALFSLWTLAVSIAEFLGITIHFPWIISGADEIPVHRLQSIRIAILLTFAHYGVLHIFGKNKEYLPIHFLSQYLFYLVISGGIILYQSGVAASEYGILVIMIIIWLLTVVAGQPLNRDYFKNK
;
A
#
# COMPACT_ATOMS: atom_id res chain seq x y z
N MET A 1 12.19 0.32 19.18
CA MET A 1 13.01 0.78 18.03
C MET A 1 12.35 0.48 16.69
N LEU A 2 12.00 -0.78 16.37
CA LEU A 2 11.41 -1.15 15.07
C LEU A 2 10.09 -0.42 14.74
N ARG A 3 9.20 -0.19 15.71
CA ARG A 3 7.97 0.59 15.49
C ARG A 3 8.23 2.07 15.18
N VAL A 4 9.20 2.69 15.85
CA VAL A 4 9.56 4.10 15.60
C VAL A 4 10.12 4.22 14.18
N LEU A 5 10.97 3.28 13.77
CA LEU A 5 11.45 3.17 12.40
C LEU A 5 10.28 2.97 11.41
N ALA A 6 9.38 2.02 11.67
CA ALA A 6 8.22 1.77 10.82
C ALA A 6 7.32 3.01 10.68
N ASN A 7 7.04 3.71 11.77
CA ASN A 7 6.27 4.96 11.75
C ASN A 7 6.99 6.07 10.99
N GLY A 8 8.33 6.16 11.09
CA GLY A 8 9.13 7.09 10.30
C GLY A 8 9.04 6.80 8.80
N VAL A 9 9.13 5.52 8.41
CA VAL A 9 8.95 5.09 7.01
C VAL A 9 7.53 5.38 6.52
N ILE A 10 6.50 5.10 7.33
CA ILE A 10 5.11 5.40 7.00
C ILE A 10 4.89 6.91 6.83
N ALA A 11 5.50 7.74 7.68
CA ALA A 11 5.41 9.19 7.58
C ALA A 11 6.05 9.70 6.28
N LEU A 12 7.25 9.24 5.94
CA LEU A 12 7.92 9.58 4.68
C LEU A 12 7.09 9.12 3.48
N PHE A 13 6.57 7.88 3.51
CA PHE A 13 5.73 7.35 2.46
C PHE A 13 4.43 8.15 2.30
N SER A 14 3.82 8.60 3.39
CA SER A 14 2.59 9.42 3.35
C SER A 14 2.85 10.82 2.79
N LEU A 15 3.97 11.44 3.16
CA LEU A 15 4.39 12.72 2.58
C LEU A 15 4.66 12.57 1.08
N TRP A 16 5.28 11.47 0.69
CA TRP A 16 5.55 11.15 -0.70
C TRP A 16 4.28 10.97 -1.53
N THR A 17 3.33 10.14 -1.07
CA THR A 17 2.08 9.89 -1.81
C THR A 17 1.27 11.17 -1.95
N LEU A 18 1.27 12.03 -0.93
CA LEU A 18 0.66 13.36 -0.99
C LEU A 18 1.34 14.25 -2.04
N ALA A 19 2.67 14.32 -2.04
CA ALA A 19 3.42 15.12 -3.00
C ALA A 19 3.17 14.67 -4.45
N VAL A 20 3.20 13.37 -4.71
CA VAL A 20 2.92 12.80 -6.05
C VAL A 20 1.49 13.08 -6.49
N SER A 21 0.53 12.97 -5.57
CA SER A 21 -0.88 13.26 -5.87
C SER A 21 -1.09 14.74 -6.23
N ILE A 22 -0.42 15.66 -5.53
CA ILE A 22 -0.46 17.09 -5.86
C ILE A 22 0.20 17.36 -7.21
N ALA A 23 1.36 16.73 -7.48
CA ALA A 23 2.08 16.89 -8.75
C ALA A 23 1.23 16.51 -9.97
N GLU A 24 0.45 15.43 -9.87
CA GLU A 24 -0.43 14.97 -10.94
C GLU A 24 -1.47 16.04 -11.33
N PHE A 25 -2.06 16.74 -10.35
CA PHE A 25 -2.98 17.86 -10.62
C PHE A 25 -2.32 19.08 -11.27
N LEU A 26 -0.99 19.16 -11.24
CA LEU A 26 -0.19 20.19 -11.92
C LEU A 26 0.29 19.73 -13.31
N GLY A 27 -0.16 18.55 -13.78
CA GLY A 27 0.30 17.96 -15.04
C GLY A 27 1.70 17.35 -14.97
N ILE A 28 2.21 17.09 -13.76
CA ILE A 28 3.52 16.46 -13.54
C ILE A 28 3.29 15.03 -13.06
N THR A 29 3.52 14.08 -13.95
CA THR A 29 3.34 12.67 -13.65
C THR A 29 4.62 12.08 -13.08
N ILE A 30 4.53 11.55 -11.85
CA ILE A 30 5.64 10.94 -11.13
C ILE A 30 5.29 9.49 -10.82
N HIS A 31 6.14 8.57 -11.28
CA HIS A 31 6.03 7.15 -10.96
C HIS A 31 7.12 6.70 -10.02
N PHE A 32 6.76 5.79 -9.13
CA PHE A 32 7.71 5.16 -8.21
C PHE A 32 8.86 4.47 -8.98
N PRO A 33 10.12 4.56 -8.54
CA PRO A 33 10.58 5.24 -7.32
C PRO A 33 10.66 6.76 -7.46
N TRP A 34 11.14 7.32 -8.58
CA TRP A 34 11.29 8.77 -8.81
C TRP A 34 11.38 9.13 -10.30
N ILE A 35 10.57 8.48 -11.13
CA ILE A 35 10.60 8.68 -12.58
C ILE A 35 9.58 9.76 -12.91
N ILE A 36 10.05 10.91 -13.37
CA ILE A 36 9.19 11.95 -13.94
C ILE A 36 9.00 11.60 -15.42
N SER A 37 7.75 11.54 -15.85
CA SER A 37 7.38 11.13 -17.19
C SER A 37 6.26 12.03 -17.73
N GLY A 38 5.99 11.94 -19.03
CA GLY A 38 4.79 12.55 -19.61
C GLY A 38 3.51 11.92 -19.05
N ALA A 39 2.39 12.64 -19.11
CA ALA A 39 1.09 12.15 -18.59
C ALA A 39 0.60 10.84 -19.25
N ASP A 40 1.00 10.59 -20.50
CA ASP A 40 0.62 9.40 -21.27
C ASP A 40 1.57 8.19 -21.06
N GLU A 41 2.55 8.29 -20.18
CA GLU A 41 3.66 7.32 -20.09
C GLU A 41 3.54 6.30 -18.95
N ILE A 42 2.44 6.32 -18.17
CA ILE A 42 2.26 5.39 -17.05
C ILE A 42 2.24 3.93 -17.56
N PRO A 43 3.18 3.06 -17.13
CA PRO A 43 3.15 1.68 -17.56
C PRO A 43 1.84 0.99 -17.13
N VAL A 44 1.14 0.40 -18.10
CA VAL A 44 -0.21 -0.16 -17.91
C VAL A 44 -0.28 -1.16 -16.75
N HIS A 45 0.73 -2.01 -16.61
CA HIS A 45 0.80 -3.01 -15.53
C HIS A 45 0.83 -2.37 -14.14
N ARG A 46 1.45 -1.18 -13.97
CA ARG A 46 1.47 -0.44 -12.70
C ARG A 46 0.09 0.12 -12.37
N LEU A 47 -0.57 0.73 -13.36
CA LEU A 47 -1.94 1.25 -13.20
C LEU A 47 -2.94 0.13 -12.90
N GLN A 48 -2.84 -0.98 -13.61
CA GLN A 48 -3.69 -2.15 -13.38
C GLN A 48 -3.49 -2.72 -11.97
N SER A 49 -2.25 -2.80 -11.48
CA SER A 49 -1.93 -3.27 -10.14
C SER A 49 -2.62 -2.42 -9.06
N ILE A 50 -2.50 -1.10 -9.17
CA ILE A 50 -3.17 -0.15 -8.25
C ILE A 50 -4.69 -0.29 -8.31
N ARG A 51 -5.25 -0.36 -9.53
CA ARG A 51 -6.69 -0.50 -9.75
C ARG A 51 -7.24 -1.79 -9.16
N ILE A 52 -6.59 -2.92 -9.37
CA ILE A 52 -7.05 -4.20 -8.81
C ILE A 52 -6.86 -4.23 -7.29
N ALA A 53 -5.78 -3.68 -6.77
CA ALA A 53 -5.54 -3.60 -5.33
C ALA A 53 -6.65 -2.85 -4.59
N ILE A 54 -7.06 -1.68 -5.09
CA ILE A 54 -8.13 -0.90 -4.45
C ILE A 54 -9.47 -1.62 -4.53
N LEU A 55 -9.80 -2.25 -5.67
CA LEU A 55 -11.03 -3.03 -5.83
C LEU A 55 -11.08 -4.23 -4.89
N LEU A 56 -9.97 -4.97 -4.74
CA LEU A 56 -9.87 -6.07 -3.78
C LEU A 56 -9.98 -5.59 -2.33
N THR A 57 -9.44 -4.41 -2.02
CA THR A 57 -9.57 -3.80 -0.69
C THR A 57 -11.02 -3.46 -0.38
N PHE A 58 -11.75 -2.87 -1.33
CA PHE A 58 -13.19 -2.62 -1.19
C PHE A 58 -13.99 -3.91 -1.06
N ALA A 59 -13.69 -4.92 -1.89
CA ALA A 59 -14.33 -6.23 -1.80
C ALA A 59 -14.11 -6.85 -0.41
N HIS A 60 -12.89 -6.75 0.14
CA HIS A 60 -12.57 -7.25 1.48
C HIS A 60 -13.47 -6.64 2.56
N TYR A 61 -13.51 -5.30 2.64
CA TYR A 61 -14.31 -4.62 3.66
C TYR A 61 -15.82 -4.74 3.40
N GLY A 62 -16.26 -4.74 2.14
CA GLY A 62 -17.66 -4.97 1.77
C GLY A 62 -18.15 -6.37 2.16
N VAL A 63 -17.34 -7.40 1.95
CA VAL A 63 -17.62 -8.77 2.39
C VAL A 63 -17.71 -8.82 3.92
N LEU A 64 -16.76 -8.24 4.65
CA LEU A 64 -16.83 -8.17 6.12
C LEU A 64 -18.14 -7.54 6.61
N HIS A 65 -18.58 -6.46 5.96
CA HIS A 65 -19.83 -5.80 6.27
C HIS A 65 -21.06 -6.70 6.07
N ILE A 66 -21.16 -7.35 4.90
CA ILE A 66 -22.28 -8.23 4.55
C ILE A 66 -22.38 -9.42 5.52
N PHE A 67 -21.24 -9.97 5.96
CA PHE A 67 -21.20 -11.08 6.92
C PHE A 67 -21.30 -10.63 8.39
N GLY A 68 -21.68 -9.38 8.67
CA GLY A 68 -21.89 -8.87 10.03
C GLY A 68 -20.62 -8.71 10.85
N LYS A 69 -19.43 -8.75 10.23
CA LYS A 69 -18.13 -8.54 10.89
C LYS A 69 -17.77 -7.05 10.94
N ASN A 70 -18.75 -6.21 11.29
CA ASN A 70 -18.56 -4.77 11.42
C ASN A 70 -17.74 -4.48 12.67
N LYS A 71 -16.47 -4.14 12.48
CA LYS A 71 -15.54 -3.75 13.53
C LYS A 71 -14.88 -2.44 13.17
N GLU A 72 -14.60 -1.62 14.18
CA GLU A 72 -13.77 -0.43 14.01
C GLU A 72 -12.32 -0.84 13.69
N TYR A 73 -11.83 -0.37 12.54
CA TYR A 73 -10.46 -0.59 12.09
C TYR A 73 -9.67 0.70 12.22
N LEU A 74 -8.44 0.60 12.75
CA LEU A 74 -7.50 1.72 12.72
C LEU A 74 -7.10 2.03 11.26
N PRO A 75 -6.80 3.28 10.90
CA PRO A 75 -6.40 3.65 9.53
C PRO A 75 -5.22 2.82 8.98
N ILE A 76 -4.28 2.44 9.85
CA ILE A 76 -3.13 1.61 9.47
C ILE A 76 -3.53 0.20 9.00
N HIS A 77 -4.65 -0.32 9.48
CA HIS A 77 -5.18 -1.60 9.01
C HIS A 77 -5.65 -1.50 7.56
N PHE A 78 -6.31 -0.39 7.18
CA PHE A 78 -6.68 -0.13 5.80
C PHE A 78 -5.45 -0.07 4.89
N LEU A 79 -4.42 0.69 5.30
CA LEU A 79 -3.18 0.81 4.55
C LEU A 79 -2.50 -0.56 4.36
N SER A 80 -2.38 -1.35 5.43
CA SER A 80 -1.83 -2.70 5.38
C SER A 80 -2.62 -3.62 4.47
N GLN A 81 -3.95 -3.55 4.50
CA GLN A 81 -4.81 -4.40 3.67
C GLN A 81 -4.70 -4.04 2.18
N TYR A 82 -4.65 -2.74 1.86
CA TYR A 82 -4.41 -2.27 0.51
C TYR A 82 -3.05 -2.73 -0.02
N LEU A 83 -1.98 -2.56 0.77
CA LEU A 83 -0.64 -2.98 0.37
C LEU A 83 -0.52 -4.50 0.19
N PHE A 84 -1.20 -5.30 1.02
CA PHE A 84 -1.29 -6.74 0.82
C PHE A 84 -1.86 -7.08 -0.56
N TYR A 85 -3.01 -6.48 -0.92
CA TYR A 85 -3.62 -6.73 -2.23
C TYR A 85 -2.79 -6.15 -3.39
N LEU A 86 -2.10 -5.04 -3.18
CA LEU A 86 -1.17 -4.47 -4.16
C LEU A 86 -0.01 -5.43 -4.45
N VAL A 87 0.58 -6.03 -3.42
CA VAL A 87 1.66 -7.01 -3.58
C VAL A 87 1.17 -8.24 -4.32
N ILE A 88 0.02 -8.81 -3.94
CA ILE A 88 -0.50 -10.03 -4.56
C ILE A 88 -0.91 -9.76 -6.01
N SER A 89 -1.77 -8.76 -6.24
CA SER A 89 -2.25 -8.45 -7.59
C SER A 89 -1.13 -7.94 -8.49
N GLY A 90 -0.24 -7.10 -7.96
CA GLY A 90 0.94 -6.62 -8.67
C GLY A 90 1.86 -7.77 -9.07
N GLY A 91 2.16 -8.71 -8.17
CA GLY A 91 2.96 -9.88 -8.51
C GLY A 91 2.36 -10.71 -9.65
N ILE A 92 1.04 -10.95 -9.61
CA ILE A 92 0.32 -11.67 -10.68
C ILE A 92 0.38 -10.90 -11.99
N ILE A 93 0.10 -9.59 -11.98
CA ILE A 93 0.05 -8.75 -13.19
C ILE A 93 1.43 -8.58 -13.81
N LEU A 94 2.48 -8.34 -13.00
CA LEU A 94 3.86 -8.24 -13.48
C LEU A 94 4.29 -9.54 -14.16
N TYR A 95 3.98 -10.68 -13.55
CA TYR A 95 4.26 -11.99 -14.12
C TYR A 95 3.54 -12.20 -15.46
N GLN A 96 2.24 -11.91 -15.53
CA GLN A 96 1.45 -12.03 -16.76
C GLN A 96 1.90 -11.07 -17.86
N SER A 97 2.37 -9.88 -17.48
CA SER A 97 2.79 -8.84 -18.43
C SER A 97 4.19 -9.08 -19.00
N GLY A 98 4.94 -10.09 -18.52
CA GLY A 98 6.28 -10.40 -19.02
C GLY A 98 7.28 -9.26 -18.83
N VAL A 99 7.13 -8.46 -17.76
CA VAL A 99 7.98 -7.28 -17.54
C VAL A 99 9.43 -7.66 -17.23
N ALA A 100 10.35 -6.72 -17.46
CA ALA A 100 11.74 -6.87 -17.09
C ALA A 100 11.92 -7.17 -15.59
N ALA A 101 12.94 -7.97 -15.24
CA ALA A 101 13.23 -8.35 -13.86
C ALA A 101 13.43 -7.14 -12.93
N SER A 102 13.87 -6.00 -13.46
CA SER A 102 14.04 -4.74 -12.72
C SER A 102 12.71 -4.20 -12.14
N GLU A 103 11.57 -4.44 -12.79
CA GLU A 103 10.25 -3.98 -12.32
C GLU A 103 9.83 -4.67 -11.01
N TYR A 104 10.30 -5.90 -10.77
CA TYR A 104 10.03 -6.61 -9.52
C TYR A 104 10.69 -5.96 -8.29
N GLY A 105 11.71 -5.12 -8.49
CA GLY A 105 12.31 -4.33 -7.41
C GLY A 105 11.28 -3.42 -6.73
N ILE A 106 10.33 -2.87 -7.49
CA ILE A 106 9.23 -2.07 -6.96
C ILE A 106 8.34 -2.92 -6.06
N LEU A 107 8.01 -4.13 -6.49
CA LEU A 107 7.20 -5.07 -5.72
C LEU A 107 7.87 -5.44 -4.39
N VAL A 108 9.18 -5.66 -4.39
CA VAL A 108 9.96 -5.93 -3.17
C VAL A 108 9.88 -4.76 -2.20
N ILE A 109 10.01 -3.51 -2.68
CA ILE A 109 9.88 -2.35 -1.80
C ILE A 109 8.47 -2.25 -1.23
N MET A 110 7.43 -2.52 -2.04
CA MET A 110 6.04 -2.55 -1.55
C MET A 110 5.82 -3.65 -0.50
N ILE A 111 6.46 -4.82 -0.64
CA ILE A 111 6.45 -5.88 0.39
C ILE A 111 7.06 -5.38 1.69
N ILE A 112 8.20 -4.67 1.64
CA ILE A 112 8.84 -4.13 2.84
C ILE A 112 7.91 -3.12 3.52
N ILE A 113 7.31 -2.18 2.78
CA ILE A 113 6.37 -1.20 3.34
C ILE A 113 5.15 -1.91 3.94
N TRP A 114 4.61 -2.91 3.25
CA TRP A 114 3.52 -3.73 3.77
C TRP A 114 3.87 -4.35 5.13
N LEU A 115 5.01 -5.04 5.23
CA LEU A 115 5.46 -5.65 6.47
C LEU A 115 5.65 -4.62 7.59
N LEU A 116 6.18 -3.43 7.27
CA LEU A 116 6.31 -2.35 8.24
C LEU A 116 4.95 -1.86 8.74
N THR A 117 3.93 -1.77 7.89
CA THR A 117 2.57 -1.42 8.31
C THR A 117 1.94 -2.49 9.21
N VAL A 118 2.21 -3.77 8.95
CA VAL A 118 1.79 -4.87 9.82
C VAL A 118 2.43 -4.73 11.21
N VAL A 119 3.74 -4.50 11.27
CA VAL A 119 4.48 -4.32 12.54
C VAL A 119 4.01 -3.07 13.31
N ALA A 120 3.81 -1.96 12.60
CA ALA A 120 3.30 -0.73 13.20
C ALA A 120 1.86 -0.87 13.70
N GLY A 121 1.04 -1.69 13.04
CA GLY A 121 -0.37 -1.93 13.39
C GLY A 121 -0.60 -2.91 14.55
N GLN A 122 0.40 -3.67 15.00
CA GLN A 122 0.24 -4.58 16.14
C GLN A 122 -0.19 -3.81 17.42
N PRO A 123 -1.05 -4.37 18.29
CA PRO A 123 -1.30 -3.74 19.58
C PRO A 123 0.01 -3.68 20.37
N LEU A 124 0.41 -2.51 20.89
CA LEU A 124 1.42 -2.44 21.96
C LEU A 124 0.88 -3.32 23.07
N ASN A 125 1.58 -4.39 23.46
CA ASN A 125 1.25 -5.31 24.54
C ASN A 125 0.22 -4.66 25.45
N ARG A 126 -1.07 -4.94 25.17
CA ARG A 126 -2.18 -4.30 25.86
C ARG A 126 -1.95 -4.74 27.27
N ASP A 127 -1.54 -3.81 28.12
CA ASP A 127 -1.28 -4.00 29.54
C ASP A 127 -2.21 -5.10 30.05
N TYR A 128 -1.71 -6.34 30.08
CA TYR A 128 -2.53 -7.50 30.42
C TYR A 128 -2.97 -7.41 31.91
N PHE A 129 -2.54 -6.33 32.58
CA PHE A 129 -2.77 -5.96 33.97
C PHE A 129 -3.16 -4.49 34.20
N LYS A 130 -3.40 -3.63 33.20
CA LYS A 130 -3.96 -2.29 33.49
C LYS A 130 -5.48 -2.33 33.41
N ASN A 131 -6.02 -2.69 34.56
CA ASN A 131 -7.38 -2.52 35.06
C ASN A 131 -8.32 -3.71 34.87
N LYS A 132 -8.38 -4.48 35.97
CA LYS A 132 -9.41 -5.42 36.45
C LYS A 132 -9.28 -6.88 36.04
#